data_AF-A0A429HY03-F1
#
_entry.id   AF-A0A429HY03-F1
#
_cell.length_a   1.000
_cell.length_b   1.000
_cell.length_c   1.000
_cell.angle_alpha   90.00
_cell.angle_beta   90.00
_cell.angle_gamma   90.00
#
_symmetry.space_group_name_H-M   'P 1'
#
loop_
_entity.id
_entity.type
_entity.pdbx_description
1 polymer ?
#
loop_
_entity_poly.entity_id
_entity_poly.type
_entity_poly.pdbx_seq_one_letter_code
_entity_poly.pdbx_strand_id
1 'polypeptide(L)'
;MLANGTIRDRRLSFTARGILAHLLSLPDGAREDVRTLADRNPGVGRRGVSKAVQGLEDAGYYIRRTIRGPETGRVWTETFV
;
A
#
# COMPACT_ATOMS: atom_id res chain seq x y z
N MET A 1 5.49 -3.92 -16.15
CA MET A 1 5.86 -2.54 -16.56
C MET A 1 5.03 -1.58 -15.73
N LEU A 2 5.65 -0.68 -14.96
CA LEU A 2 4.94 0.34 -14.19
C LEU A 2 4.16 1.24 -15.16
N ALA A 3 2.83 1.30 -15.04
CA ALA A 3 2.02 2.16 -15.88
C ALA A 3 2.37 3.62 -15.59
N ASN A 4 2.99 4.30 -16.55
CA ASN A 4 3.46 5.68 -16.42
C ASN A 4 2.34 6.68 -16.05
N GLY A 5 1.08 6.34 -16.31
CA GLY A 5 -0.09 7.13 -15.90
C GLY A 5 -0.19 7.29 -14.39
N THR A 6 0.13 6.24 -13.64
CA THR A 6 0.01 6.21 -12.18
C THR A 6 1.06 7.06 -11.48
N ILE A 7 2.28 7.10 -12.03
CA ILE A 7 3.37 7.94 -11.52
C ILE A 7 3.14 9.42 -11.82
N ARG A 8 2.33 9.75 -12.85
CA ARG A 8 2.00 11.13 -13.20
C ARG A 8 0.76 11.66 -12.50
N ASP A 9 0.01 10.83 -11.79
CA ASP A 9 -1.19 11.27 -11.08
C ASP A 9 -0.82 12.25 -9.95
N ARG A 10 -1.19 13.53 -10.14
CA ARG A 10 -0.94 14.63 -9.20
C ARG A 10 -1.77 14.54 -7.92
N ARG A 11 -2.80 13.70 -7.89
CA ARG A 11 -3.57 13.40 -6.66
C ARG A 11 -2.73 12.63 -5.65
N LEU A 12 -1.69 11.91 -6.11
CA LEU A 12 -0.78 11.13 -5.26
C LEU A 12 0.44 11.94 -4.82
N SER A 13 0.77 11.84 -3.52
CA SER A 13 2.06 12.32 -3.01
C SER A 13 3.21 11.47 -3.55
N PHE A 14 4.44 12.00 -3.52
CA PHE A 14 5.64 11.23 -3.89
C PHE A 14 5.80 9.96 -3.05
N THR A 15 5.47 10.03 -1.76
CA THR A 15 5.43 8.86 -0.88
C THR A 15 4.40 7.83 -1.37
N ALA A 16 3.18 8.25 -1.70
CA ALA A 16 2.14 7.34 -2.22
C ALA A 16 2.58 6.65 -3.51
N ARG A 17 3.19 7.38 -4.45
CA ARG A 17 3.74 6.81 -5.69
C ARG A 17 4.87 5.81 -5.41
N GLY A 18 5.75 6.11 -4.45
CA GLY A 18 6.83 5.20 -4.04
C GLY A 18 6.30 3.91 -3.43
N ILE A 19 5.30 4.01 -2.54
CA ILE A 19 4.62 2.85 -1.94
C ILE A 19 3.97 2.00 -3.05
N LEU A 20 3.25 2.64 -3.96
CA LEU A 20 2.59 1.93 -5.05
C LEU A 20 3.56 1.21 -5.98
N ALA A 21 4.68 1.86 -6.33
CA ALA A 21 5.73 1.24 -7.13
C ALA A 21 6.37 0.05 -6.40
N HIS A 22 6.55 0.15 -5.08
CA HIS A 22 7.03 -0.97 -4.27
C HIS A 22 6.04 -2.14 -4.26
N LEU A 23 4.76 -1.87 -4.01
CA LEU A 23 3.70 -2.89 -4.02
C LEU A 23 3.60 -3.61 -5.38
N LEU A 24 3.66 -2.87 -6.48
CA LEU A 24 3.65 -3.42 -7.85
C LEU A 24 4.91 -4.22 -8.20
N SER A 25 6.00 -4.08 -7.43
CA SER A 25 7.21 -4.89 -7.60
C SER A 25 7.16 -6.21 -6.85
N LEU A 26 6.23 -6.36 -5.91
CA LEU A 26 6.06 -7.58 -5.15
C LEU A 26 5.31 -8.62 -6.00
N PRO A 27 5.59 -9.92 -5.81
CA PRO A 27 4.81 -10.98 -6.42
C PRO A 27 3.35 -10.97 -5.90
N ASP A 28 2.41 -11.34 -6.76
CA ASP A 28 0.99 -11.43 -6.40
C ASP A 28 0.79 -12.24 -5.11
N GLY A 29 -0.01 -11.70 -4.19
CA GLY A 29 -0.25 -12.31 -2.87
C GLY A 29 0.79 -11.96 -1.79
N ALA A 30 1.75 -11.08 -2.09
CA ALA A 30 2.64 -10.53 -1.07
C ALA A 30 1.84 -9.79 0.01
N ARG A 31 2.05 -10.21 1.26
CA ARG A 31 1.39 -9.65 2.44
C ARG A 31 2.23 -8.52 3.00
N GLU A 32 1.91 -7.30 2.63
CA GLU A 32 2.60 -6.13 3.16
C GLU A 32 1.64 -5.26 4.00
N ASP A 33 1.89 -5.20 5.30
CA ASP A 33 1.14 -4.38 6.24
C ASP A 33 1.72 -2.97 6.29
N VAL A 34 0.84 -1.97 6.33
CA VAL A 34 1.13 -0.54 6.57
C VAL A 34 2.10 -0.35 7.74
N ARG A 35 1.95 -1.15 8.79
CA ARG A 35 2.82 -1.11 9.97
C ARG A 35 4.24 -1.57 9.63
N THR A 36 4.39 -2.72 8.98
CA THR A 36 5.68 -3.23 8.50
C THR A 36 6.33 -2.27 7.51
N LEU A 37 5.53 -1.64 6.64
CA LEU A 37 6.01 -0.66 5.67
C LEU A 37 6.58 0.58 6.37
N ALA A 38 5.91 1.06 7.42
CA ALA A 38 6.38 2.19 8.23
C ALA A 38 7.64 1.84 9.02
N ASP A 39 7.71 0.64 9.59
CA ASP A 39 8.87 0.18 10.36
C ASP A 39 10.12 0.06 9.46
N ARG A 40 9.95 -0.34 8.20
CA ARG A 40 11.03 -0.38 7.19
C ARG A 40 11.42 0.99 6.63
N ASN A 41 10.57 2.01 6.78
CA ASN A 41 10.77 3.36 6.22
C ASN A 41 10.65 4.44 7.31
N PRO A 42 11.57 4.47 8.29
CA PRO A 42 11.47 5.34 9.47
C PRO A 42 11.45 6.83 9.12
N GLY A 43 12.06 7.24 8.00
CA GLY A 43 12.08 8.64 7.53
C GLY A 43 10.72 9.19 7.09
N VAL A 44 9.78 8.32 6.70
CA VAL A 44 8.39 8.71 6.38
C VAL A 44 7.52 8.66 7.64
N GLY A 45 7.80 7.67 8.50
CA GLY A 45 7.06 7.43 9.73
C GLY A 45 5.64 6.91 9.50
N ARG A 46 5.04 6.39 10.57
CA ARG A 46 3.73 5.73 10.52
C ARG A 46 2.61 6.62 9.97
N ARG A 47 2.57 7.88 10.41
CA ARG A 47 1.54 8.84 9.97
C ARG A 47 1.69 9.20 8.48
N GLY A 48 2.93 9.36 8.01
CA GLY A 48 3.21 9.64 6.61
C GLY A 48 2.79 8.46 5.71
N VAL A 49 3.11 7.24 6.15
CA VAL A 49 2.71 6.01 5.44
C VAL A 49 1.19 5.87 5.42
N SER A 50 0.50 6.02 6.56
CA SER A 50 -0.97 5.96 6.60
C SER A 50 -1.62 6.99 5.68
N LYS A 51 -1.11 8.22 5.65
CA LYS A 51 -1.63 9.26 4.74
C LYS A 51 -1.40 8.93 3.27
N ALA A 52 -0.24 8.35 2.95
CA ALA A 52 0.08 7.94 1.60
C ALA A 52 -0.82 6.78 1.12
N VAL A 53 -1.05 5.79 1.99
CA VAL A 53 -1.98 4.68 1.71
C VAL A 53 -3.41 5.19 1.53
N GLN A 54 -3.88 6.10 2.38
CA GLN A 54 -5.20 6.73 2.20
C GLN A 54 -5.31 7.42 0.83
N GLY A 55 -4.28 8.16 0.41
CA GLY A 55 -4.27 8.79 -0.90
C GLY A 55 -4.32 7.80 -2.07
N LEU A 56 -3.79 6.58 -1.90
CA LEU A 56 -3.92 5.51 -2.89
C LEU A 56 -5.34 4.93 -2.93
N GLU A 57 -5.99 4.75 -1.77
CA GLU A 57 -7.39 4.33 -1.67
C GLU A 57 -8.31 5.36 -2.34
N ASP A 58 -8.16 6.64 -2.00
CA ASP A 58 -8.97 7.74 -2.53
C ASP A 58 -8.81 7.90 -4.04
N ALA A 59 -7.62 7.60 -4.58
CA ALA A 59 -7.34 7.65 -6.01
C ALA A 59 -7.78 6.38 -6.77
N GLY A 60 -8.19 5.32 -6.06
CA GLY A 60 -8.62 4.04 -6.61
C GLY A 60 -7.48 3.08 -6.98
N TYR A 61 -6.26 3.34 -6.51
CA TYR A 61 -5.08 2.52 -6.81
C TYR A 61 -4.76 1.49 -5.72
N TYR A 62 -5.52 1.46 -4.64
CA TYR A 62 -5.28 0.55 -3.53
C TYR A 62 -6.62 0.10 -2.93
N ILE A 63 -6.83 -1.20 -2.88
CA ILE A 63 -7.98 -1.78 -2.18
C ILE A 63 -7.45 -2.61 -1.02
N ARG A 64 -7.88 -2.22 0.18
CA ARG A 64 -7.59 -2.91 1.42
C ARG A 64 -8.70 -3.92 1.71
N ARG A 65 -8.39 -5.22 1.61
CA ARG A 65 -9.27 -6.28 2.11
C ARG A 65 -8.72 -6.83 3.41
N THR A 66 -9.40 -6.52 4.51
CA THR A 66 -9.11 -7.19 5.78
C THR A 66 -9.76 -8.57 5.76
N ILE A 67 -8.94 -9.60 5.52
CA ILE A 67 -9.36 -10.99 5.60
C ILE A 67 -9.11 -11.49 7.01
N ARG A 68 -10.16 -12.06 7.60
CA ARG A 68 -10.08 -12.77 8.86
C ARG A 68 -10.05 -14.25 8.55
N GLY A 69 -8.94 -14.91 8.85
CA GLY A 69 -8.78 -16.33 8.62
C GLY A 69 -9.87 -17.11 9.35
N PRO A 70 -10.71 -17.88 8.65
CA PRO A 70 -11.87 -18.54 9.25
C PRO A 70 -11.48 -19.57 10.32
N GLU A 71 -10.26 -20.11 10.26
CA GLU A 71 -9.80 -21.16 11.18
C GLU A 71 -8.80 -20.70 12.25
N THR A 72 -8.00 -19.66 11.96
CA THR A 72 -6.92 -19.21 12.87
C THR A 72 -7.24 -17.91 13.60
N GLY A 73 -8.33 -17.24 13.25
CA GLY A 73 -8.69 -15.91 13.79
C GLY A 73 -7.71 -14.79 13.42
N ARG A 74 -6.65 -15.10 12.66
CA ARG A 74 -5.65 -14.12 12.22
C ARG A 74 -6.29 -13.13 11.27
N VAL A 75 -6.11 -11.85 11.56
CA VAL A 75 -6.54 -10.75 10.70
C VAL A 75 -5.33 -10.37 9.85
N TRP A 76 -5.45 -10.41 8.53
CA TRP A 76 -4.46 -9.84 7.63
C TRP A 76 -5.13 -8.94 6.61
N THR A 77 -4.35 -8.00 6.09
CA THR A 77 -4.78 -7.11 5.03
C THR A 77 -4.19 -7.61 3.71
N GLU A 78 -5.04 -7.97 2.76
CA GLU A 78 -4.64 -8.17 1.38
C GLU A 78 -4.77 -6.86 0.61
N THR A 79 -3.72 -6.58 -0.15
CA THR A 79 -3.60 -5.41 -1.02
C THR A 79 -3.79 -5.88 -2.46
N PHE A 80 -4.73 -5.27 -3.18
CA PHE A 80 -4.85 -5.43 -4.63
C PHE A 80 -4.47 -4.11 -5.29
N VAL A 81 -3.61 -4.18 -6.31
CA VAL A 81 -3.19 -3.06 -7.16
C VAL A 81 -3.58 -3.33 -8.60
#